data_AF-A0AAD6I3A8-F1
#
_entry.id   AF-A0AAD6I3A8-F1
#
_cell.length_a   1.000
_cell.length_b   1.000
_cell.length_c   1.000
_cell.angle_alpha   90.00
_cell.angle_beta   90.00
_cell.angle_gamma   90.00
#
_symmetry.space_group_name_H-M   'P 1'
#
loop_
_entity.id
_entity.type
_entity.pdbx_description
1 polymer ?
#
loop_
_entity_poly.entity_id
_entity_poly.type
_entity_poly.pdbx_seq_one_letter_code
_entity_poly.pdbx_strand_id
1 'polypeptide(L)'
;MGGQLFFSERDEKAKEKRRLLREKNGFVPGAHKEEDSIRNKNKKLPKTKRLHQEKLGLWLDFTADPENGYQDYKTFEGCEAPSHDMVKQFIRWLAKSTLGRLTEGKEPTVRSAQAWAEQFFGGFAEFTKTERIERKSTK
;
A
#
# COMPACT_ATOMS: atom_id res chain seq x y z
N MET A 1 3.91 -7.52 -43.54
CA MET A 1 2.62 -7.46 -42.81
C MET A 1 2.37 -8.71 -41.96
N GLY A 2 3.31 -9.14 -41.09
CA GLY A 2 3.20 -10.40 -40.33
C GLY A 2 3.24 -10.28 -38.80
N GLY A 3 3.73 -9.15 -38.27
CA GLY A 3 3.83 -8.93 -36.82
C GLY A 3 2.49 -8.65 -36.13
N GLN A 4 1.60 -7.87 -36.76
CA GLN A 4 0.33 -7.46 -36.16
C GLN A 4 -0.62 -8.64 -35.88
N LEU A 5 -0.70 -9.62 -36.79
CA LEU A 5 -1.57 -10.79 -36.64
C LEU A 5 -1.12 -11.72 -35.49
N PHE A 6 0.19 -11.87 -35.29
CA PHE A 6 0.74 -12.70 -34.23
C PHE A 6 0.51 -12.13 -32.83
N PHE A 7 0.61 -10.80 -32.67
CA PHE A 7 0.27 -10.14 -31.41
C PHE A 7 -1.23 -10.20 -31.13
N SER A 8 -2.09 -10.06 -32.14
CA SER A 8 -3.54 -10.19 -31.96
C SER A 8 -3.97 -11.60 -31.54
N GLU A 9 -3.40 -12.67 -32.12
CA GLU A 9 -3.76 -14.04 -31.74
C GLU A 9 -3.32 -14.40 -30.31
N ARG A 10 -2.15 -13.92 -29.86
CA ARG A 10 -1.72 -14.10 -28.47
C ARG A 10 -2.59 -13.34 -27.49
N ASP A 11 -3.02 -12.14 -27.87
CA ASP A 11 -3.87 -11.31 -27.03
C ASP A 11 -5.29 -11.89 -26.91
N GLU A 12 -5.85 -12.44 -27.99
CA GLU A 12 -7.11 -13.18 -27.95
C GLU A 12 -7.03 -14.43 -27.06
N LYS A 13 -5.96 -15.24 -27.18
CA LYS A 13 -5.73 -16.38 -26.26
C LYS A 13 -5.59 -15.95 -24.81
N ALA A 14 -5.01 -14.78 -24.53
CA ALA A 14 -4.92 -14.24 -23.19
C ALA A 14 -6.28 -13.75 -22.66
N LYS A 15 -7.11 -13.12 -23.51
CA LYS A 15 -8.49 -12.70 -23.17
C LYS A 15 -9.36 -13.90 -22.84
N GLU A 16 -9.28 -14.97 -23.62
CA GLU A 16 -10.03 -16.21 -23.40
C GLU A 16 -9.66 -16.85 -22.05
N LYS A 17 -8.36 -16.95 -21.75
CA LYS A 17 -7.88 -17.44 -20.44
C LYS A 17 -8.40 -16.59 -19.27
N ARG A 18 -8.41 -15.26 -19.41
CA ARG A 18 -8.96 -14.35 -18.39
C ARG A 18 -10.47 -14.51 -18.23
N ARG A 19 -11.21 -14.82 -19.31
CA ARG A 19 -12.65 -15.09 -19.26
C ARG A 19 -12.94 -16.37 -18.48
N LEU A 20 -12.27 -17.47 -18.82
CA LEU A 20 -12.42 -18.76 -18.12
C LEU A 20 -12.06 -18.67 -16.64
N LEU A 21 -11.01 -17.91 -16.29
CA LEU A 21 -10.65 -17.65 -14.90
C LEU A 21 -11.72 -16.84 -14.16
N ARG A 22 -12.33 -15.84 -14.81
CA ARG A 22 -13.43 -15.06 -14.22
C ARG A 22 -14.65 -15.93 -13.94
N GLU A 23 -15.02 -16.79 -14.89
CA GLU A 23 -16.12 -17.74 -14.74
C GLU A 23 -15.84 -18.75 -13.61
N LYS A 24 -14.63 -19.34 -13.57
CA LYS A 24 -14.22 -20.27 -12.49
C LYS A 24 -14.21 -19.61 -11.10
N ASN A 25 -13.81 -18.34 -11.03
CA ASN A 25 -13.73 -17.60 -9.77
C ASN A 25 -15.05 -16.91 -9.39
N GLY A 26 -16.13 -17.12 -10.16
CA GLY A 26 -17.46 -16.57 -9.85
C GLY A 26 -17.54 -15.05 -9.98
N PHE A 27 -16.80 -14.43 -10.91
CA PHE A 27 -16.85 -12.99 -11.12
C PHE A 27 -18.22 -12.55 -11.64
N VAL A 28 -18.93 -11.72 -10.86
CA VAL A 28 -20.22 -11.13 -11.22
C VAL A 28 -20.03 -9.63 -11.52
N PRO A 29 -20.27 -9.18 -12.76
CA PRO A 29 -20.19 -7.76 -13.10
C PRO A 29 -21.16 -6.92 -12.26
N GLY A 30 -20.65 -5.88 -11.60
CA GLY A 30 -21.47 -4.95 -10.82
C GLY A 30 -21.90 -5.44 -9.44
N ALA A 31 -21.41 -6.60 -8.97
CA ALA A 31 -21.73 -7.10 -7.62
C ALA A 31 -21.31 -6.13 -6.49
N HIS A 32 -20.31 -5.29 -6.72
CA HIS A 32 -19.80 -4.31 -5.75
C HIS A 32 -20.14 -2.86 -6.14
N LYS A 33 -21.11 -2.65 -7.04
CA LYS A 33 -21.38 -1.32 -7.62
C LYS A 33 -21.68 -0.25 -6.57
N GLU A 34 -22.38 -0.61 -5.49
CA GLU A 34 -22.64 0.29 -4.36
C GLU A 34 -21.38 0.58 -3.54
N GLU A 35 -20.60 -0.44 -3.18
CA GLU A 35 -19.31 -0.27 -2.48
C GLU A 35 -18.30 0.56 -3.29
N ASP A 36 -18.23 0.32 -4.60
CA ASP A 36 -17.38 1.05 -5.54
C ASP A 36 -17.81 2.52 -5.67
N SER A 37 -19.12 2.80 -5.60
CA SER A 37 -19.66 4.18 -5.64
C SER A 37 -19.33 5.02 -4.39
N ILE A 38 -19.03 4.37 -3.27
CA ILE A 38 -18.68 5.03 -2.01
C ILE A 38 -17.22 5.50 -1.99
N ARG A 39 -16.39 5.08 -2.97
CA ARG A 39 -14.97 5.40 -3.05
C ARG A 39 -14.73 6.88 -3.36
N ASN A 40 -14.90 7.71 -2.33
CA ASN A 40 -14.65 9.14 -2.35
C ASN A 40 -13.27 9.40 -1.72
N LYS A 41 -12.54 10.42 -2.19
CA LYS A 41 -11.17 10.79 -1.76
C LYS A 41 -11.01 10.83 -0.22
N ASN A 42 -12.11 11.18 0.47
CA ASN A 42 -12.16 11.37 1.91
C ASN A 42 -12.88 10.24 2.68
N LYS A 43 -13.50 9.27 1.99
CA LYS A 43 -14.20 8.13 2.60
C LYS A 43 -13.43 6.84 2.29
N LYS A 44 -12.40 6.58 3.10
CA LYS A 44 -11.67 5.31 3.07
C LYS A 44 -12.57 4.18 3.58
N LEU A 45 -12.53 3.02 2.92
CA LEU A 45 -13.16 1.81 3.42
C LEU A 45 -12.62 1.45 4.82
N PRO A 46 -13.45 0.87 5.71
CA PRO A 46 -13.01 0.44 7.04
C PRO A 46 -11.77 -0.46 7.00
N LYS A 47 -11.71 -1.35 5.99
CA LYS A 47 -10.56 -2.23 5.74
C LYS A 47 -9.27 -1.44 5.47
N THR A 48 -9.35 -0.37 4.69
CA THR A 48 -8.20 0.49 4.38
C THR A 48 -7.72 1.23 5.62
N LYS A 49 -8.64 1.76 6.45
CA LYS A 49 -8.30 2.39 7.72
C LYS A 49 -7.60 1.43 8.69
N ARG A 50 -8.10 0.20 8.78
CA ARG A 50 -7.47 -0.84 9.59
C ARG A 50 -6.03 -1.13 9.14
N LEU A 51 -5.81 -1.29 7.84
CA LEU A 51 -4.46 -1.51 7.30
C LEU A 51 -3.52 -0.33 7.59
N HIS A 52 -4.03 0.90 7.51
CA HIS A 52 -3.27 2.10 7.90
C HIS A 52 -2.87 2.08 9.38
N GLN A 53 -3.82 1.76 10.27
CA GLN A 53 -3.57 1.66 11.71
C GLN A 53 -2.56 0.54 12.04
N GLU A 54 -2.69 -0.62 11.40
CA GLU A 54 -1.76 -1.74 11.57
C GLU A 54 -0.33 -1.33 11.18
N LYS A 55 -0.16 -0.62 10.06
CA LYS A 55 1.17 -0.14 9.64
C LYS A 55 1.72 0.97 10.51
N LEU A 56 0.87 1.83 11.06
CA LEU A 56 1.29 2.81 12.04
C LEU A 56 1.72 2.13 13.36
N GLY A 57 1.02 1.09 13.81
CA GLY A 57 1.42 0.32 14.98
C GLY A 57 2.84 -0.24 14.84
N LEU A 58 3.12 -0.87 13.70
CA LEU A 58 4.47 -1.39 13.41
C LEU A 58 5.55 -0.30 13.36
N TRP A 59 5.18 0.91 12.93
CA TRP A 59 6.09 2.06 12.98
C TRP A 59 6.40 2.47 14.41
N LEU A 60 5.38 2.53 15.28
CA LEU A 60 5.58 2.85 16.70
C LEU A 60 6.48 1.81 17.37
N ASP A 61 6.26 0.52 17.11
CA ASP A 61 7.10 -0.57 17.59
C ASP A 61 8.55 -0.41 17.12
N PHE A 62 8.75 -0.12 15.83
CA PHE A 62 10.06 0.11 15.23
C PHE A 62 10.81 1.28 15.90
N THR A 63 10.13 2.39 16.17
CA THR A 63 10.76 3.57 16.81
C THR A 63 10.97 3.40 18.31
N ALA A 64 10.14 2.59 18.97
CA ALA A 64 10.27 2.30 20.39
C ALA A 64 11.40 1.29 20.70
N ASP A 65 11.72 0.43 19.73
CA ASP A 65 12.79 -0.56 19.84
C ASP A 65 14.18 0.11 19.89
N PRO A 66 14.91 -0.06 21.01
CA PRO A 66 16.21 0.53 21.19
C PRO A 66 17.25 0.15 20.14
N GLU A 67 17.16 -1.06 19.59
CA GLU A 67 18.13 -1.61 18.64
C GLU A 67 18.09 -0.88 17.29
N ASN A 68 16.97 -0.25 16.96
CA ASN A 68 16.80 0.49 15.71
C ASN A 68 17.38 1.92 15.79
N GLY A 69 17.73 2.42 16.98
CA GLY A 69 18.41 3.71 17.15
C GLY A 69 17.55 4.96 16.93
N TYR A 70 16.21 4.84 16.97
CA TYR A 70 15.26 5.93 16.72
C TYR A 70 14.38 6.30 17.93
N GLN A 71 14.82 5.96 19.13
CA GLN A 71 14.08 6.12 20.39
C GLN A 71 13.66 7.57 20.68
N ASP A 72 14.45 8.53 20.20
CA ASP A 72 14.19 9.96 20.41
C ASP A 72 13.06 10.48 19.51
N TYR A 73 12.71 9.75 18.45
CA TYR A 73 11.64 10.14 17.55
C TYR A 73 10.28 9.77 18.14
N LYS A 74 9.47 10.79 18.44
CA LYS A 74 8.11 10.61 18.97
C LYS A 74 7.08 10.93 17.91
N THR A 75 6.19 9.98 17.66
CA THR A 75 5.04 10.18 16.77
C THR A 75 3.86 10.66 17.59
N PHE A 76 3.39 11.89 17.32
CA PHE A 76 2.24 12.50 17.99
C PHE A 76 1.54 13.48 17.03
N GLU A 77 0.38 13.99 17.43
CA GLU A 77 -0.37 14.96 16.61
C GLU A 77 0.46 16.22 16.33
N GLY A 78 0.65 16.55 15.05
CA GLY A 78 1.46 17.69 14.62
C GLY A 78 2.98 17.46 14.66
N CYS A 79 3.46 16.24 14.92
CA CYS A 79 4.90 15.97 14.89
C CYS A 79 5.49 16.17 13.50
N GLU A 80 6.81 16.41 13.45
CA GLU A 80 7.52 16.49 12.18
C GLU A 80 7.47 15.16 11.43
N ALA A 81 7.42 15.24 10.09
CA ALA A 81 7.49 14.05 9.26
C ALA A 81 8.82 13.31 9.47
N PRO A 82 8.82 11.97 9.52
CA PRO A 82 10.04 11.20 9.67
C PRO A 82 10.95 11.43 8.48
N SER A 83 12.26 11.37 8.71
CA SER A 83 13.22 11.53 7.63
C SER A 83 13.10 10.38 6.63
N HIS A 84 13.48 10.64 5.38
CA HIS A 84 13.46 9.61 4.34
C HIS A 84 14.34 8.40 4.69
N ASP A 85 15.43 8.60 5.45
CA ASP A 85 16.30 7.50 5.89
C ASP A 85 15.58 6.60 6.91
N MET A 86 14.89 7.20 7.89
CA MET A 86 14.09 6.44 8.87
C MET A 86 13.01 5.61 8.19
N VAL A 87 12.30 6.20 7.21
CA VAL A 87 11.28 5.48 6.45
C VAL A 87 11.90 4.31 5.67
N LYS A 88 13.07 4.50 5.06
CA LYS A 88 13.78 3.40 4.39
C LYS A 88 14.17 2.29 5.35
N GLN A 89 14.69 2.63 6.52
CA GLN A 89 15.06 1.65 7.56
C GLN A 89 13.84 0.88 8.04
N PHE A 90 12.74 1.57 8.33
CA PHE A 90 11.47 0.94 8.70
C PHE A 90 10.97 -0.04 7.63
N ILE A 91 11.00 0.34 6.34
CA ILE A 91 10.55 -0.56 5.27
C ILE A 91 11.46 -1.80 5.15
N ARG A 92 12.78 -1.64 5.34
CA ARG A 92 13.71 -2.79 5.38
C ARG A 92 13.45 -3.69 6.58
N TRP A 93 13.28 -3.11 7.76
CA TRP A 93 12.93 -3.83 8.99
C TRP A 93 11.64 -4.61 8.80
N LEU A 94 10.59 -3.96 8.29
CA LEU A 94 9.30 -4.57 8.00
C LEU A 94 9.41 -5.72 6.99
N ALA A 95 10.27 -5.56 5.97
CA ALA A 95 10.46 -6.58 4.96
C ALA A 95 11.21 -7.81 5.50
N LYS A 96 12.09 -7.62 6.49
CA LYS A 96 12.81 -8.71 7.16
C LYS A 96 11.98 -9.36 8.27
N SER A 97 11.04 -8.63 8.88
CA SER A 97 10.15 -9.15 9.92
C SER A 97 8.91 -9.87 9.36
N THR A 98 8.74 -9.92 8.03
CA THR A 98 7.59 -10.56 7.39
C THR A 98 8.02 -11.58 6.34
N LEU A 99 7.39 -12.75 6.38
CA LEU A 99 7.52 -13.75 5.32
C LEU A 99 6.59 -13.39 4.15
N GLY A 100 7.10 -13.53 2.92
CA GLY A 100 6.31 -13.28 1.72
C GLY A 100 5.10 -14.22 1.62
N ARG A 101 3.88 -13.68 1.72
CA ARG A 101 2.61 -14.44 1.68
C ARG A 101 2.38 -15.25 0.38
N LEU A 102 3.09 -14.93 -0.70
CA LEU A 102 2.96 -15.59 -2.02
C LEU A 102 4.14 -16.49 -2.38
N THR A 103 5.19 -16.49 -1.56
CA THR A 103 6.39 -17.29 -1.75
C THR A 103 6.92 -17.62 -0.37
N GLU A 104 6.47 -18.74 0.19
CA GLU A 104 6.95 -19.25 1.48
C GLU A 104 8.48 -19.18 1.54
N GLY A 105 9.00 -18.53 2.58
CA GLY A 105 10.44 -18.39 2.81
C GLY A 105 11.19 -17.34 1.98
N LYS A 106 10.50 -16.50 1.18
CA LYS A 106 11.17 -15.43 0.41
C LYS A 106 10.82 -14.03 0.89
N GLU A 107 11.72 -13.10 0.61
CA GLU A 107 11.55 -11.68 0.86
C GLU A 107 10.29 -11.13 0.17
N PRO A 108 9.66 -10.08 0.73
CA PRO A 108 8.50 -9.43 0.13
C PRO A 108 8.79 -8.88 -1.26
N THR A 109 7.80 -8.94 -2.15
CA THR A 109 7.93 -8.35 -3.47
C THR A 109 7.98 -6.82 -3.41
N VAL A 110 8.57 -6.17 -4.43
CA VAL A 110 8.57 -4.70 -4.56
C VAL A 110 7.16 -4.11 -4.45
N ARG A 111 6.16 -4.78 -5.03
CA ARG A 111 4.75 -4.35 -4.95
C ARG A 111 4.21 -4.40 -3.52
N SER A 112 4.61 -5.41 -2.74
CA SER A 112 4.26 -5.53 -1.33
C SER A 112 4.88 -4.40 -0.51
N ALA A 113 6.17 -4.12 -0.73
CA ALA A 113 6.86 -3.01 -0.06
C ALA A 113 6.22 -1.65 -0.39
N GLN A 114 5.85 -1.42 -1.66
CA GLN A 114 5.15 -0.20 -2.06
C GLN A 114 3.79 -0.08 -1.38
N ALA A 115 2.99 -1.15 -1.36
CA ALA A 115 1.70 -1.15 -0.69
C ALA A 115 1.84 -0.85 0.81
N TRP A 116 2.90 -1.34 1.47
CA TRP A 116 3.17 -1.03 2.87
C TRP A 116 3.57 0.42 3.08
N ALA A 117 4.38 1.00 2.20
CA ALA A 117 4.72 2.41 2.26
C ALA A 117 3.47 3.29 2.11
N GLU A 118 2.59 3.00 1.15
CA GLU A 118 1.32 3.71 0.97
C GLU A 118 0.40 3.58 2.20
N GLN A 119 0.32 2.38 2.78
CA GLN A 119 -0.42 2.14 4.02
C GLN A 119 0.17 2.90 5.20
N PHE A 120 1.49 2.90 5.35
CA PHE A 120 2.18 3.64 6.40
C PHE A 120 1.91 5.14 6.28
N PHE A 121 2.18 5.77 5.13
CA PHE A 121 1.96 7.20 4.96
C PHE A 121 0.49 7.59 5.17
N GLY A 122 -0.43 6.75 4.71
CA GLY A 122 -1.85 6.99 4.90
C GLY A 122 -2.30 6.88 6.37
N GLY A 123 -1.63 6.06 7.18
CA GLY A 123 -1.87 5.96 8.62
C GLY A 123 -1.17 7.03 9.43
N PHE A 124 0.07 7.33 9.08
CA PHE A 124 0.85 8.40 9.67
C PHE A 124 0.12 9.74 9.54
N ALA A 125 -0.26 10.15 8.32
CA ALA A 125 -0.96 11.41 8.10
C ALA A 125 -2.34 11.48 8.79
N GLU A 126 -3.04 10.35 8.89
CA GLU A 126 -4.33 10.27 9.59
C GLU A 126 -4.16 10.42 11.11
N PHE A 127 -3.08 9.88 11.68
CA PHE A 127 -2.79 9.96 13.11
C PHE A 127 -2.19 11.31 13.52
N THR A 128 -1.23 11.81 12.76
CA THR A 128 -0.55 13.07 13.08
C THR A 128 -1.40 14.29 12.74
N LYS A 129 -2.55 14.10 12.07
CA LYS A 129 -3.40 15.16 11.50
C LYS A 129 -2.61 16.19 10.71
N THR A 130 -1.51 15.76 10.10
CA THR A 130 -0.70 16.62 9.24
C THR A 130 -1.48 16.79 7.93
N GLU A 131 -2.43 17.72 7.93
CA GLU A 131 -3.01 18.18 6.68
C GLU A 131 -1.86 18.68 5.80
N ARG A 132 -1.89 18.30 4.51
CA ARG A 132 -0.98 18.88 3.53
C ARG A 132 -1.15 20.39 3.63
N ILE A 133 -0.16 21.08 4.21
CA ILE A 133 -0.02 22.51 4.03
C ILE A 133 0.22 22.68 2.53
N GLU A 134 -0.83 23.00 1.78
CA GLU A 134 -0.69 23.59 0.47
C GLU A 134 0.12 24.86 0.70
N ARG A 135 1.43 24.78 0.44
CA ARG A 135 2.27 25.98 0.37
C ARG A 135 1.67 26.85 -0.71
N LYS A 136 0.86 27.83 -0.33
CA LYS A 136 0.51 28.94 -1.21
C LYS A 136 1.84 29.58 -1.58
N SER A 137 2.27 29.33 -2.82
CA SER A 137 3.40 30.01 -3.43
C SER A 137 3.05 31.50 -3.48
N THR A 138 3.48 32.26 -2.47
CA THR A 138 3.55 33.72 -2.56
C THR A 138 4.60 34.06 -3.61
N LYS A 139 4.13 34.52 -4.77
CA LYS A 139 4.91 35.33 -5.70
C LYS A 139 5.01 36.75 -5.17
#